data_AF-A0A965IJS6-F1
#
_entry.id   AF-A0A965IJS6-F1
#
_cell.length_a   1.000
_cell.length_b   1.000
_cell.length_c   1.000
_cell.angle_alpha   90.00
_cell.angle_beta   90.00
_cell.angle_gamma   90.00
#
_symmetry.space_group_name_H-M   'P 1'
#
loop_
_entity.id
_entity.type
_entity.pdbx_description
1 polymer ?
#
loop_
_entity_poly.entity_id
_entity_poly.type
_entity_poly.pdbx_seq_one_letter_code
_entity_poly.pdbx_strand_id
1 'polypeptide(L)'
;MKLARPWLLVGLPVAVGLFVGLGLERTLPRDLPTRESELLAATSGLDTQAGSRNQFIAIGLCEEVAGKPHQDVDCVLPRGRNQSPTLSPRWQSELLAQITLWKKARDQLSQQGSSESSAWLLASVNTRIGRLEELVLPARPTYSMLFNAALLSEGLRYDALSGRFTPIRWDLARMFDDQPRLEGRLKAYELTLTWLALAAGLVSALLTRLSALRAGLAGALVAALTLAALCLGLLVIADASSHFGEGAQGFALNPFLYALARQAGSLALCLSLSGLVLAAGRFALPVAQFALERLTLIAFLGAVMTMSGYLLLSPAAGSEILKFWIALLCSLSLTKHARPSDIARQVVPRLWHPTDQLSALLSRLGARSRGGQATTLCAAKVIRFQLLVTLGGVLGSAFVILGLTVLVFHDLGGALLAATLLWALISLLFGPTVGVITLTAGGVLATIALQTDKVAGRVELMLSPMSASVSDFARLLKFMEASRPHGFGLGHIQWCSFEGSCLPLQSLSDYMPVLLQGALGPFWAAFLFLFLGIFYLSLMLVCIRGIGAQSGARRMLFALAFFLLLAAFAQSALTILGGLRLIPLTGLGLPLFSLGISSALSVLVSLSLLAVARS
;
A
#
# COMPACT_ATOMS: atom_id res chain seq x y z
N MET A 1 43.82 -6.90 22.25
CA MET A 1 42.36 -6.69 22.45
C MET A 1 41.55 -7.65 21.56
N LYS A 2 41.27 -8.89 22.00
CA LYS A 2 40.58 -9.89 21.15
C LYS A 2 39.61 -10.86 21.87
N LEU A 3 39.17 -10.59 23.10
CA LEU A 3 38.34 -11.55 23.86
C LEU A 3 36.99 -11.05 24.43
N ALA A 4 36.58 -9.80 24.19
CA ALA A 4 35.31 -9.27 24.74
C ALA A 4 34.06 -9.41 23.82
N ARG A 5 34.16 -10.06 22.65
CA ARG A 5 33.11 -9.98 21.60
C ARG A 5 31.96 -11.01 21.59
N PRO A 6 32.02 -12.22 22.17
CA PRO A 6 30.92 -13.19 21.97
C PRO A 6 29.65 -12.80 22.72
N TRP A 7 29.76 -12.21 23.91
CA TRP A 7 28.61 -11.78 24.72
C TRP A 7 27.82 -10.63 24.08
N LEU A 8 28.49 -9.68 23.42
CA LEU A 8 27.84 -8.59 22.69
C LEU A 8 27.08 -9.08 21.43
N LEU A 9 27.55 -10.14 20.79
CA LEU A 9 26.91 -10.73 19.61
C LEU A 9 25.68 -11.59 19.93
N VAL A 10 25.52 -12.01 21.19
CA VAL A 10 24.37 -12.83 21.64
C VAL A 10 23.44 -12.03 22.55
N GLY A 11 23.96 -11.22 23.46
CA GLY A 11 23.19 -10.45 24.43
C GLY A 11 22.40 -9.30 23.80
N LEU A 12 22.99 -8.58 22.84
CA LEU A 12 22.31 -7.44 22.19
C LEU A 12 21.08 -7.88 21.36
N PRO A 13 21.15 -8.92 20.49
CA PRO A 13 19.97 -9.43 19.77
C PRO A 13 18.84 -9.90 20.69
N VAL A 14 19.19 -10.62 21.77
CA VAL A 14 18.21 -11.13 22.73
C VAL A 14 17.57 -9.99 23.51
N ALA A 15 18.35 -9.01 23.94
CA ALA A 15 17.85 -7.81 24.62
C ALA A 15 16.93 -6.99 23.72
N VAL A 16 17.29 -6.78 22.45
CA VAL A 16 16.44 -6.05 21.48
C VAL A 16 15.16 -6.83 21.20
N GLY A 17 15.23 -8.14 20.98
CA GLY A 17 14.05 -8.99 20.76
C GLY A 17 13.10 -8.99 21.96
N LEU A 18 13.63 -9.12 23.18
CA LEU A 18 12.86 -9.02 24.42
C LEU A 18 12.25 -7.63 24.60
N PHE A 19 13.01 -6.57 24.36
CA PHE A 19 12.51 -5.19 24.50
C PHE A 19 11.39 -4.89 23.50
N VAL A 20 11.52 -5.35 22.26
CA VAL A 20 10.47 -5.23 21.23
C VAL A 20 9.23 -6.03 21.64
N GLY A 21 9.40 -7.29 22.05
CA GLY A 21 8.28 -8.14 22.48
C GLY A 21 7.55 -7.58 23.69
N LEU A 22 8.28 -7.22 24.75
CA LEU A 22 7.72 -6.63 25.97
C LEU A 22 7.12 -5.24 25.72
N GLY A 23 7.73 -4.46 24.82
CA GLY A 23 7.22 -3.16 24.40
C GLY A 23 5.85 -3.30 23.72
N LEU A 24 5.74 -4.21 22.74
CA LEU A 24 4.47 -4.53 22.09
C LEU A 24 3.44 -5.05 23.09
N GLU A 25 3.82 -5.96 23.98
CA GLU A 25 2.91 -6.54 24.97
C GLU A 25 2.36 -5.49 25.96
N ARG A 26 3.17 -4.52 26.38
CA ARG A 26 2.73 -3.44 27.28
C ARG A 26 1.89 -2.37 26.59
N THR A 27 2.08 -2.18 25.29
CA THR A 27 1.42 -1.11 24.52
C THR A 27 0.17 -1.58 23.79
N LEU A 28 0.00 -2.89 23.61
CA LEU A 28 -1.21 -3.50 23.08
C LEU A 28 -2.10 -3.98 24.24
N PRO A 29 -3.13 -3.22 24.65
CA PRO A 29 -4.08 -3.68 25.64
C PRO A 29 -4.69 -5.03 25.24
N ARG A 30 -4.81 -5.98 26.18
CA ARG A 30 -5.35 -7.31 25.90
C ARG A 30 -6.89 -7.30 25.73
N ASP A 31 -7.54 -6.24 26.19
CA ASP A 31 -9.01 -6.13 26.26
C ASP A 31 -9.63 -5.47 25.02
N LEU A 32 -8.96 -5.52 23.86
CA LEU A 32 -9.26 -4.68 22.70
C LEU A 32 -10.43 -5.13 21.78
N PRO A 33 -10.83 -6.40 21.66
CA PRO A 33 -11.98 -6.79 20.84
C PRO A 33 -13.30 -6.92 21.64
N THR A 34 -13.39 -6.29 22.82
CA THR A 34 -14.58 -6.33 23.70
C THR A 34 -15.87 -6.00 22.96
N ARG A 35 -15.85 -4.98 22.10
CA ARG A 35 -17.01 -4.53 21.33
C ARG A 35 -17.64 -5.61 20.43
N GLU A 36 -16.83 -6.28 19.61
CA GLU A 36 -17.36 -7.27 18.65
C GLU A 36 -17.57 -8.65 19.29
N SER A 37 -16.83 -8.96 20.36
CA SER A 37 -17.06 -10.16 21.17
C SER A 37 -18.35 -10.07 22.01
N GLU A 38 -18.64 -8.92 22.63
CA GLU A 38 -19.92 -8.63 23.29
C GLU A 38 -21.08 -8.74 22.29
N LEU A 39 -20.89 -8.21 21.09
CA LEU A 39 -21.87 -8.27 20.01
C LEU A 39 -22.13 -9.70 19.53
N LEU A 40 -21.09 -10.53 19.41
CA LEU A 40 -21.24 -11.95 19.09
C LEU A 40 -21.96 -12.71 20.21
N ALA A 41 -21.65 -12.43 21.47
CA ALA A 41 -22.30 -13.05 22.63
C ALA A 41 -23.79 -12.64 22.74
N ALA A 42 -24.13 -11.42 22.31
CA ALA A 42 -25.50 -10.94 22.28
C ALA A 42 -26.33 -11.47 21.11
N THR A 43 -25.69 -11.79 20.00
CA THR A 43 -26.36 -12.27 18.79
C THR A 43 -26.34 -13.81 18.67
N SER A 44 -25.54 -14.50 19.48
CA SER A 44 -25.53 -15.96 19.58
C SER A 44 -26.88 -16.47 20.11
N GLY A 45 -27.69 -17.06 19.22
CA GLY A 45 -29.03 -17.58 19.54
C GLY A 45 -30.17 -16.86 18.81
N LEU A 46 -29.89 -15.82 18.02
CA LEU A 46 -30.84 -15.34 17.02
C LEU A 46 -30.88 -16.36 15.88
N ASP A 47 -32.00 -17.08 15.73
CA ASP A 47 -32.25 -17.95 14.58
C ASP A 47 -32.08 -17.16 13.27
N THR A 48 -30.97 -17.41 12.57
CA THR A 48 -30.59 -16.77 11.30
C THR A 48 -31.29 -17.40 10.09
N GLN A 49 -32.31 -18.25 10.30
CA GLN A 49 -33.05 -18.89 9.21
C GLN A 49 -33.75 -17.90 8.25
N ALA A 50 -33.78 -16.60 8.57
CA ALA A 50 -34.32 -15.57 7.69
C ALA A 50 -33.36 -15.08 6.57
N GLY A 51 -32.09 -15.50 6.55
CA GLY A 51 -31.07 -14.91 5.67
C GLY A 51 -30.48 -15.80 4.57
N SER A 52 -30.82 -17.08 4.48
CA SER A 52 -30.31 -17.93 3.38
C SER A 52 -31.20 -17.81 2.14
N ARG A 53 -31.15 -16.68 1.44
CA ARG A 53 -31.58 -16.65 0.04
C ARG A 53 -30.52 -15.95 -0.78
N ASN A 54 -30.02 -16.64 -1.79
CA ASN A 54 -29.21 -16.12 -2.90
C ASN A 54 -29.96 -15.04 -3.73
N GLN A 55 -30.92 -14.32 -3.15
CA GLN A 55 -31.79 -13.33 -3.75
C GLN A 55 -31.93 -12.17 -2.77
N PHE A 56 -31.17 -11.11 -3.01
CA PHE A 56 -31.29 -9.86 -2.26
C PHE A 56 -32.67 -9.23 -2.54
N ILE A 57 -33.38 -8.79 -1.49
CA ILE A 57 -34.64 -8.03 -1.56
C ILE A 57 -34.46 -6.84 -2.51
N ALA A 58 -33.31 -6.16 -2.45
CA ALA A 58 -33.00 -5.06 -3.36
C ALA A 58 -32.95 -5.48 -4.85
N ILE A 59 -32.45 -6.69 -5.16
CA ILE A 59 -32.44 -7.23 -6.52
C ILE A 59 -33.87 -7.55 -6.96
N GLY A 60 -34.62 -8.29 -6.15
CA GLY A 60 -35.98 -8.69 -6.50
C GLY A 60 -36.92 -7.48 -6.70
N LEU A 61 -36.78 -6.45 -5.86
CA LEU A 61 -37.51 -5.19 -5.99
C LEU A 61 -37.14 -4.46 -7.30
N CYS A 62 -35.86 -4.44 -7.66
CA CYS A 62 -35.39 -3.84 -8.91
C CYS A 62 -35.94 -4.59 -10.13
N GLU A 63 -35.83 -5.92 -10.15
CA GLU A 63 -36.27 -6.76 -11.27
C GLU A 63 -37.78 -6.70 -11.50
N GLU A 64 -38.58 -6.65 -10.43
CA GLU A 64 -40.04 -6.50 -10.54
C GLU A 64 -40.44 -5.16 -11.16
N VAL A 65 -39.84 -4.06 -10.70
CA VAL A 65 -40.16 -2.72 -11.21
C VAL A 65 -39.65 -2.54 -12.64
N ALA A 66 -38.48 -3.11 -12.94
CA ALA A 66 -37.89 -3.07 -14.27
C ALA A 66 -38.58 -4.01 -15.28
N GLY A 67 -39.15 -5.13 -14.82
CA GLY A 67 -39.67 -6.20 -15.69
C GLY A 67 -38.58 -6.92 -16.49
N LYS A 68 -37.32 -6.81 -16.05
CA LYS A 68 -36.11 -7.30 -16.70
C LYS A 68 -35.08 -7.72 -15.63
N PRO A 69 -34.13 -8.60 -15.95
CA PRO A 69 -33.05 -8.95 -15.01
C PRO A 69 -32.22 -7.71 -14.66
N HIS A 70 -31.75 -7.63 -13.41
CA HIS A 70 -31.02 -6.46 -12.89
C HIS A 70 -29.70 -6.17 -13.64
N GLN A 71 -29.16 -7.15 -14.37
CA GLN A 71 -27.96 -6.99 -15.18
C GLN A 71 -28.17 -6.04 -16.36
N ASP A 72 -29.42 -5.87 -16.81
CA ASP A 72 -29.78 -5.10 -17.99
C ASP A 72 -30.37 -3.72 -17.67
N VAL A 73 -30.45 -3.34 -16.38
CA VAL A 73 -31.23 -2.18 -15.94
C VAL A 73 -30.55 -1.45 -14.78
N ASP A 74 -30.58 -0.12 -14.81
CA ASP A 74 -30.14 0.69 -13.68
C ASP A 74 -31.19 0.69 -12.56
N CYS A 75 -30.92 0.00 -11.46
CA CYS A 75 -31.80 -0.09 -10.31
C CYS A 75 -32.04 1.25 -9.57
N VAL A 76 -31.28 2.32 -9.84
CA VAL A 76 -31.60 3.66 -9.30
C VAL A 76 -32.79 4.27 -10.04
N LEU A 77 -32.92 4.01 -11.35
CA LEU A 77 -33.99 4.50 -12.21
C LEU A 77 -34.43 3.37 -13.17
N PRO A 78 -35.16 2.36 -12.67
CA PRO A 78 -35.46 1.14 -13.42
C PRO A 78 -36.34 1.35 -14.68
N ARG A 79 -36.89 2.55 -14.91
CA ARG A 79 -37.64 2.94 -16.12
C ARG A 79 -37.39 4.39 -16.53
N GLY A 80 -37.53 4.66 -17.83
CA GLY A 80 -37.55 6.02 -18.39
C GLY A 80 -38.73 6.86 -17.90
N ARG A 81 -38.42 7.94 -17.17
CA ARG A 81 -39.17 9.13 -16.70
C ARG A 81 -40.70 9.22 -16.51
N ASN A 82 -41.59 8.36 -17.03
CA ASN A 82 -43.02 8.74 -17.14
C ASN A 82 -44.09 7.78 -16.54
N GLN A 83 -43.76 6.81 -15.70
CA GLN A 83 -44.78 6.01 -15.00
C GLN A 83 -44.40 5.76 -13.53
N SER A 84 -45.25 6.19 -12.60
CA SER A 84 -45.15 5.85 -11.18
C SER A 84 -45.41 4.35 -11.01
N PRO A 85 -44.43 3.55 -10.57
CA PRO A 85 -44.60 2.10 -10.48
C PRO A 85 -45.64 1.75 -9.43
N THR A 86 -46.59 0.87 -9.78
CA THR A 86 -47.44 0.19 -8.79
C THR A 86 -46.59 -0.87 -8.09
N LEU A 87 -46.13 -0.55 -6.88
CA LEU A 87 -45.30 -1.45 -6.06
C LEU A 87 -46.18 -2.52 -5.41
N SER A 88 -45.77 -3.78 -5.50
CA SER A 88 -46.45 -4.84 -4.76
C SER A 88 -46.33 -4.62 -3.25
N PRO A 89 -47.43 -4.78 -2.48
CA PRO A 89 -47.40 -4.66 -1.02
C PRO A 89 -46.50 -5.72 -0.35
N ARG A 90 -46.11 -6.78 -1.08
CA ARG A 90 -45.20 -7.82 -0.58
C ARG A 90 -43.87 -7.26 -0.09
N TRP A 91 -43.28 -6.30 -0.79
CA TRP A 91 -41.98 -5.73 -0.43
C TRP A 91 -42.02 -4.95 0.86
N GLN A 92 -43.11 -4.22 1.09
CA GLN A 92 -43.33 -3.54 2.36
C GLN A 92 -43.45 -4.56 3.50
N SER A 93 -44.17 -5.68 3.28
CA SER A 93 -44.30 -6.74 4.29
C SER A 93 -42.98 -7.46 4.59
N GLU A 94 -42.14 -7.72 3.58
CA GLU A 94 -40.83 -8.34 3.76
C GLU A 94 -39.87 -7.42 4.55
N LEU A 95 -39.87 -6.12 4.25
CA LEU A 95 -39.07 -5.14 4.99
C LEU A 95 -39.58 -4.94 6.43
N LEU A 96 -40.89 -5.02 6.67
CA LEU A 96 -41.45 -5.01 8.04
C LEU A 96 -41.02 -6.25 8.83
N ALA A 97 -40.93 -7.42 8.19
CA ALA A 97 -40.39 -8.63 8.83
C ALA A 97 -38.91 -8.43 9.22
N GLN A 98 -38.11 -7.79 8.35
CA GLN A 98 -36.72 -7.43 8.67
C GLN A 98 -36.62 -6.46 9.85
N ILE A 99 -37.47 -5.42 9.91
CA ILE A 99 -37.54 -4.51 11.06
C ILE A 99 -37.84 -5.27 12.37
N THR A 100 -38.70 -6.28 12.30
CA THR A 100 -39.05 -7.12 13.46
C THR A 100 -37.85 -7.93 13.96
N LEU A 101 -37.01 -8.45 13.06
CA LEU A 101 -35.76 -9.12 13.41
C LEU A 101 -34.80 -8.15 14.12
N TRP A 102 -34.65 -6.93 13.60
CA TRP A 102 -33.82 -5.90 14.24
C TRP A 102 -34.32 -5.52 15.64
N LYS A 103 -35.64 -5.42 15.83
CA LYS A 103 -36.24 -5.18 17.15
C LYS A 103 -35.96 -6.32 18.12
N LYS A 104 -36.05 -7.57 17.68
CA LYS A 104 -35.69 -8.74 18.51
C LYS A 104 -34.21 -8.71 18.93
N ALA A 105 -33.32 -8.35 18.01
CA ALA A 105 -31.89 -8.21 18.30
C ALA A 105 -31.63 -7.09 19.33
N ARG A 106 -32.27 -5.92 19.17
CA ARG A 106 -32.22 -4.82 20.15
C ARG A 106 -32.67 -5.27 21.54
N ASP A 107 -33.78 -6.00 21.62
CA ASP A 107 -34.35 -6.40 22.91
C ASP A 107 -33.41 -7.37 23.63
N GLN A 108 -32.79 -8.31 22.91
CA GLN A 108 -31.77 -9.21 23.47
C GLN A 108 -30.51 -8.46 23.93
N LEU A 109 -30.02 -7.51 23.12
CA LEU A 109 -28.90 -6.63 23.48
C LEU A 109 -29.18 -5.82 24.75
N SER A 110 -30.43 -5.38 24.94
CA SER A 110 -30.80 -4.62 26.14
C SER A 110 -30.88 -5.49 27.40
N GLN A 111 -31.17 -6.79 27.26
CA GLN A 111 -31.32 -7.72 28.38
C GLN A 111 -29.98 -8.24 28.94
N GLN A 112 -28.92 -8.27 28.14
CA GLN A 112 -27.60 -8.75 28.59
C GLN A 112 -26.82 -7.79 29.50
N GLY A 113 -27.41 -6.65 29.87
CA GLY A 113 -26.81 -5.67 30.77
C GLY A 113 -26.06 -4.58 30.02
N SER A 114 -26.35 -3.32 30.37
CA SER A 114 -25.70 -2.14 29.82
C SER A 114 -24.33 -1.93 30.45
N SER A 115 -23.30 -2.60 29.94
CA SER A 115 -21.96 -2.02 30.03
C SER A 115 -21.95 -0.71 29.21
N GLU A 116 -21.13 0.27 29.59
CA GLU A 116 -20.91 1.46 28.75
C GLU A 116 -20.49 1.07 27.31
N SER A 117 -19.87 -0.10 27.14
CA SER A 117 -19.46 -0.69 25.87
C SER A 117 -20.62 -1.18 24.98
N SER A 118 -21.81 -1.50 25.52
CA SER A 118 -22.96 -1.96 24.72
C SER A 118 -23.97 -0.85 24.37
N ALA A 119 -23.91 0.30 25.08
CA ALA A 119 -24.82 1.43 24.90
C ALA A 119 -24.77 2.05 23.49
N TRP A 120 -23.56 2.20 22.92
CA TRP A 120 -23.40 2.73 21.56
C TRP A 120 -23.95 1.75 20.51
N LEU A 121 -23.86 0.44 20.78
CA LEU A 121 -24.32 -0.59 19.86
C LEU A 121 -25.86 -0.61 19.82
N LEU A 122 -26.49 -0.54 21.00
CA LEU A 122 -27.92 -0.32 21.13
C LEU A 122 -28.36 0.96 20.42
N ALA A 123 -27.64 2.08 20.58
CA ALA A 123 -27.92 3.32 19.86
C ALA A 123 -27.82 3.14 18.33
N SER A 124 -26.83 2.38 17.84
CA SER A 124 -26.64 2.09 16.42
C SER A 124 -27.78 1.24 15.85
N VAL A 125 -28.21 0.21 16.59
CA VAL A 125 -29.36 -0.63 16.22
C VAL A 125 -30.66 0.19 16.22
N ASN A 126 -30.88 1.02 17.25
CA ASN A 126 -32.06 1.89 17.32
C ASN A 126 -32.14 2.89 16.17
N THR A 127 -31.02 3.52 15.84
CA THR A 127 -30.93 4.46 14.72
C THR A 127 -31.27 3.77 13.40
N ARG A 128 -30.81 2.53 13.21
CA ARG A 128 -31.14 1.73 12.03
C ARG A 128 -32.63 1.39 11.97
N ILE A 129 -33.21 0.93 13.08
CA ILE A 129 -34.65 0.64 13.15
C ILE A 129 -35.45 1.89 12.79
N GLY A 130 -35.16 3.03 13.40
CA GLY A 130 -35.85 4.28 13.11
C GLY A 130 -35.76 4.69 11.64
N ARG A 131 -34.58 4.53 11.02
CA ARG A 131 -34.39 4.85 9.59
C ARG A 131 -35.11 3.88 8.65
N LEU A 132 -35.18 2.59 8.99
CA LEU A 132 -35.97 1.62 8.23
C LEU A 132 -37.47 1.92 8.38
N GLU A 133 -37.93 2.26 9.58
CA GLU A 133 -39.32 2.65 9.85
C GLU A 133 -39.72 3.90 9.05
N GLU A 134 -38.86 4.93 9.01
CA GLU A 134 -39.07 6.15 8.22
C GLU A 134 -39.27 5.85 6.72
N LEU A 135 -38.54 4.88 6.18
CA LEU A 135 -38.59 4.52 4.76
C LEU A 135 -39.73 3.56 4.42
N VAL A 136 -40.19 2.74 5.37
CA VAL A 136 -41.13 1.63 5.12
C VAL A 136 -42.55 1.93 5.60
N LEU A 137 -42.74 2.69 6.67
CA LEU A 137 -44.05 3.00 7.27
C LEU A 137 -44.92 4.06 6.56
N PRO A 138 -44.42 4.94 5.66
CA PRO A 138 -45.31 5.84 4.93
C PRO A 138 -46.45 5.09 4.24
N ALA A 139 -47.67 5.66 4.25
CA ALA A 139 -48.86 5.00 3.70
C ALA A 139 -48.77 4.68 2.19
N ARG A 140 -47.89 5.39 1.47
CA ARG A 140 -47.57 5.15 0.05
C ARG A 140 -46.06 5.31 -0.15
N PRO A 141 -45.24 4.29 0.15
CA PRO A 141 -43.79 4.40 -0.01
C PRO A 141 -43.42 4.39 -1.50
N THR A 142 -42.45 5.21 -1.88
CA THR A 142 -41.95 5.23 -3.27
C THR A 142 -40.96 4.08 -3.50
N TYR A 143 -40.68 3.78 -4.77
CA TYR A 143 -39.67 2.78 -5.12
C TYR A 143 -38.31 3.14 -4.51
N SER A 144 -37.90 4.40 -4.60
CA SER A 144 -36.64 4.87 -4.03
C SER A 144 -36.56 4.68 -2.51
N MET A 145 -37.67 4.87 -1.80
CA MET A 145 -37.74 4.62 -0.35
C MET A 145 -37.56 3.13 -0.04
N LEU A 146 -38.33 2.25 -0.69
CA LEU A 146 -38.24 0.81 -0.46
C LEU A 146 -36.90 0.22 -0.92
N PHE A 147 -36.32 0.72 -2.01
CA PHE A 147 -35.02 0.30 -2.51
C PHE A 147 -33.90 0.72 -1.56
N ASN A 148 -33.94 1.95 -1.04
CA ASN A 148 -33.00 2.40 -0.02
C ASN A 148 -33.18 1.62 1.30
N ALA A 149 -34.42 1.30 1.68
CA ALA A 149 -34.70 0.47 2.85
C ALA A 149 -34.14 -0.94 2.68
N ALA A 150 -34.30 -1.55 1.50
CA ALA A 150 -33.74 -2.87 1.19
C ALA A 150 -32.21 -2.86 1.22
N LEU A 151 -31.58 -1.87 0.59
CA LEU A 151 -30.12 -1.71 0.65
C LEU A 151 -29.61 -1.55 2.10
N LEU A 152 -30.33 -0.76 2.92
CA LEU A 152 -30.00 -0.55 4.32
C LEU A 152 -30.21 -1.80 5.18
N SER A 153 -31.32 -2.51 4.99
CA SER A 153 -31.62 -3.73 5.76
C SER A 153 -30.64 -4.86 5.46
N GLU A 154 -30.17 -4.94 4.22
CA GLU A 154 -29.25 -5.97 3.74
C GLU A 154 -27.78 -5.55 3.82
N GLY A 155 -27.47 -4.30 4.19
CA GLY A 155 -26.11 -3.77 4.22
C GLY A 155 -25.42 -3.83 2.85
N LEU A 156 -26.14 -3.42 1.80
CA LEU A 156 -25.68 -3.39 0.41
C LEU A 156 -25.41 -1.95 -0.06
N ARG A 157 -24.48 -1.82 -1.00
CA ARG A 157 -24.32 -0.62 -1.82
C ARG A 157 -24.52 -1.00 -3.28
N TYR A 158 -25.34 -0.22 -3.98
CA TYR A 158 -25.53 -0.33 -5.41
C TYR A 158 -24.70 0.74 -6.14
N ASP A 159 -23.95 0.31 -7.15
CA ASP A 159 -23.20 1.21 -8.04
C ASP A 159 -23.88 1.28 -9.40
N ALA A 160 -24.50 2.43 -9.70
CA ALA A 160 -25.24 2.67 -10.94
C ALA A 160 -24.36 2.60 -12.19
N LEU A 161 -23.05 2.86 -12.08
CA LEU A 161 -22.13 2.81 -13.22
C LEU A 161 -21.76 1.37 -13.61
N SER A 162 -21.62 0.49 -12.61
CA SER A 162 -21.27 -0.92 -12.85
C SER A 162 -22.46 -1.86 -12.83
N GLY A 163 -23.64 -1.40 -12.39
CA GLY A 163 -24.85 -2.23 -12.22
C GLY A 163 -24.71 -3.28 -11.13
N ARG A 164 -23.72 -3.16 -10.23
CA ARG A 164 -23.37 -4.19 -9.26
C ARG A 164 -23.78 -3.84 -7.84
N PHE A 165 -24.35 -4.83 -7.16
CA PHE A 165 -24.57 -4.81 -5.73
C PHE A 165 -23.30 -5.28 -5.02
N THR A 166 -22.82 -4.49 -4.06
CA THR A 166 -21.61 -4.78 -3.29
C THR A 166 -21.94 -4.81 -1.79
N PRO A 167 -21.56 -5.87 -1.06
CA PRO A 167 -21.81 -5.93 0.38
C PRO A 167 -20.91 -4.96 1.15
N ILE A 168 -21.50 -4.19 2.06
CA ILE A 168 -20.79 -3.31 2.97
C ILE A 168 -20.29 -4.14 4.16
N ARG A 169 -19.00 -4.40 4.21
CA ARG A 169 -18.41 -5.38 5.15
C ARG A 169 -18.50 -5.00 6.64
N TRP A 170 -18.65 -3.72 6.94
CA TRP A 170 -18.71 -3.17 8.31
C TRP A 170 -20.13 -2.80 8.74
N ASP A 171 -21.12 -3.29 8.01
CA ASP A 171 -22.53 -3.05 8.28
C ASP A 171 -23.09 -4.13 9.23
N LEU A 172 -23.93 -3.74 10.20
CA LEU A 172 -24.54 -4.68 11.16
C LEU A 172 -25.36 -5.78 10.45
N ALA A 173 -25.95 -5.50 9.30
CA ALA A 173 -26.74 -6.48 8.56
C ALA A 173 -25.91 -7.72 8.20
N ARG A 174 -24.59 -7.54 8.00
CA ARG A 174 -23.68 -8.63 7.66
C ARG A 174 -23.36 -9.56 8.82
N MET A 175 -23.73 -9.20 10.04
CA MET A 175 -23.62 -10.11 11.18
C MET A 175 -24.57 -11.29 11.07
N PHE A 176 -25.77 -11.06 10.51
CA PHE A 176 -26.79 -12.10 10.36
C PHE A 176 -26.54 -13.03 9.17
N ASP A 177 -25.75 -12.58 8.20
CA ASP A 177 -25.44 -13.33 6.98
C ASP A 177 -24.36 -14.41 7.18
N ASP A 178 -23.37 -14.19 8.06
CA ASP A 178 -22.18 -15.07 8.19
C ASP A 178 -21.49 -14.91 9.56
N GLN A 179 -22.24 -15.15 10.65
CA GLN A 179 -21.73 -15.20 12.03
C GLN A 179 -20.42 -16.00 12.22
N PRO A 180 -20.23 -17.20 11.63
CA PRO A 180 -18.98 -17.95 11.79
C PRO A 180 -17.78 -17.23 11.17
N ARG A 181 -17.98 -16.40 10.14
CA ARG A 181 -16.90 -15.59 9.55
C ARG A 181 -16.50 -14.42 10.44
N LEU A 182 -17.43 -13.81 11.17
CA LEU A 182 -17.10 -12.79 12.17
C LEU A 182 -16.34 -13.41 13.34
N GLU A 183 -16.82 -14.54 13.85
CA GLU A 183 -16.14 -15.33 14.90
C GLU A 183 -14.72 -15.75 14.47
N GLY A 184 -14.55 -16.21 13.23
CA GLY A 184 -13.25 -16.56 12.68
C GLY A 184 -12.28 -15.37 12.61
N ARG A 185 -12.77 -14.15 12.33
CA ARG A 185 -11.94 -12.93 12.34
C ARG A 185 -11.50 -12.55 13.76
N LEU A 186 -12.41 -12.64 14.73
CA LEU A 186 -12.10 -12.37 16.13
C LEU A 186 -11.09 -13.36 16.69
N LYS A 187 -11.31 -14.67 16.47
CA LYS A 187 -10.34 -15.72 16.82
C LYS A 187 -8.97 -15.47 16.20
N ALA A 188 -8.91 -15.09 14.92
CA ALA A 188 -7.65 -14.77 14.25
C ALA A 188 -6.96 -13.54 14.87
N TYR A 189 -7.71 -12.51 15.24
CA TYR A 189 -7.19 -11.32 15.91
C TYR A 189 -6.67 -11.63 17.32
N GLU A 190 -7.44 -12.34 18.14
CA GLU A 190 -7.04 -12.77 19.50
C GLU A 190 -5.79 -13.65 19.48
N LEU A 191 -5.75 -14.62 18.56
CA LEU A 191 -4.57 -15.47 18.37
C LEU A 191 -3.37 -14.64 17.93
N THR A 192 -3.58 -13.66 17.05
CA THR A 192 -2.51 -12.74 16.64
C THR A 192 -1.99 -11.98 17.86
N LEU A 193 -2.84 -11.28 18.62
CA LEU A 193 -2.42 -10.53 19.81
C LEU A 193 -1.65 -11.40 20.81
N THR A 194 -2.14 -12.61 21.08
CA THR A 194 -1.54 -13.54 22.04
C THR A 194 -0.11 -13.91 21.66
N TRP A 195 0.13 -14.18 20.38
CA TRP A 195 1.43 -14.67 19.90
C TRP A 195 2.31 -13.58 19.31
N LEU A 196 1.78 -12.39 19.01
CA LEU A 196 2.49 -11.34 18.28
C LEU A 196 3.75 -10.90 19.00
N ALA A 197 3.69 -10.64 20.31
CA ALA A 197 4.83 -10.19 21.09
C ALA A 197 5.97 -11.23 21.09
N LEU A 198 5.64 -12.51 21.32
CA LEU A 198 6.61 -13.61 21.32
C LEU A 198 7.21 -13.82 19.92
N ALA A 199 6.35 -13.91 18.90
CA ALA A 199 6.78 -14.13 17.52
C ALA A 199 7.64 -12.97 17.02
N ALA A 200 7.22 -11.72 17.26
CA ALA A 200 7.98 -10.53 16.92
C ALA A 200 9.33 -10.50 17.64
N GLY A 201 9.36 -10.85 18.95
CA GLY A 201 10.60 -10.92 19.73
C GLY A 201 11.59 -11.96 19.20
N LEU A 202 11.12 -13.18 18.92
CA LEU A 202 11.95 -14.26 18.38
C LEU A 202 12.49 -13.94 16.98
N VAL A 203 11.63 -13.46 16.08
CA VAL A 203 12.03 -13.08 14.72
C VAL A 203 13.00 -11.89 14.75
N SER A 204 12.75 -10.90 15.61
CA SER A 204 13.64 -9.76 15.81
C SER A 204 15.03 -10.18 16.30
N ALA A 205 15.08 -11.07 17.30
CA ALA A 205 16.34 -11.61 17.82
C ALA A 205 17.09 -12.42 16.75
N LEU A 206 16.38 -13.24 15.96
CA LEU A 206 16.98 -14.02 14.88
C LEU A 206 17.56 -13.10 13.80
N LEU A 207 16.79 -12.12 13.33
CA LEU A 207 17.24 -11.20 12.27
C LEU A 207 18.40 -10.32 12.72
N THR A 208 18.32 -9.73 13.92
CA THR A 208 19.42 -8.93 14.47
C THR A 208 20.69 -9.76 14.64
N ARG A 209 20.57 -11.02 15.08
CA ARG A 209 21.71 -11.96 15.15
C ARG A 209 22.27 -12.28 13.77
N LEU A 210 21.44 -12.61 12.79
CA LEU A 210 21.89 -12.89 11.42
C LEU A 210 22.58 -11.66 10.80
N SER A 211 22.02 -10.47 10.97
CA SER A 211 22.62 -9.22 10.54
C SER A 211 23.94 -8.93 11.27
N ALA A 212 24.03 -9.23 12.56
CA ALA A 212 25.26 -9.10 13.35
C ALA A 212 26.37 -10.04 12.84
N LEU A 213 26.02 -11.28 12.50
CA LEU A 213 26.96 -12.25 11.94
C LEU A 213 27.48 -11.84 10.56
N ARG A 214 26.65 -11.16 9.75
CA ARG A 214 27.02 -10.74 8.38
C ARG A 214 27.77 -9.41 8.33
N ALA A 215 27.34 -8.42 9.12
CA ALA A 215 27.80 -7.04 9.02
C ALA A 215 28.26 -6.45 10.38
N GLY A 216 28.46 -7.29 11.40
CA GLY A 216 28.90 -6.87 12.73
C GLY A 216 27.87 -6.02 13.47
N LEU A 217 28.34 -5.23 14.45
CA LEU A 217 27.49 -4.36 15.27
C LEU A 217 26.67 -3.36 14.45
N ALA A 218 27.22 -2.83 13.37
CA ALA A 218 26.51 -1.91 12.48
C ALA A 218 25.28 -2.59 11.84
N GLY A 219 25.42 -3.84 11.40
CA GLY A 219 24.29 -4.62 10.88
C GLY A 219 23.21 -4.87 11.93
N ALA A 220 23.62 -5.17 13.17
CA ALA A 220 22.69 -5.37 14.29
C ALA A 220 21.90 -4.10 14.61
N LEU A 221 22.57 -2.94 14.66
CA LEU A 221 21.93 -1.65 14.91
C LEU A 221 20.93 -1.26 13.83
N VAL A 222 21.29 -1.43 12.55
CA VAL A 222 20.40 -1.14 11.42
C VAL A 222 19.17 -2.05 11.44
N ALA A 223 19.35 -3.34 11.75
CA ALA A 223 18.24 -4.27 11.92
C ALA A 223 17.33 -3.85 13.07
N ALA A 224 17.89 -3.49 14.23
CA ALA A 224 17.14 -3.03 15.40
C ALA A 224 16.31 -1.77 15.11
N LEU A 225 16.91 -0.75 14.47
CA LEU A 225 16.21 0.48 14.08
C LEU A 225 15.05 0.20 13.11
N THR A 226 15.27 -0.71 12.15
CA THR A 226 14.24 -1.09 11.18
C THR A 226 13.07 -1.82 11.85
N LEU A 227 13.38 -2.74 12.77
CA LEU A 227 12.37 -3.45 13.55
C LEU A 227 11.57 -2.50 14.45
N ALA A 228 12.23 -1.51 15.06
CA ALA A 228 11.56 -0.48 15.85
C ALA A 228 10.55 0.33 15.01
N ALA A 229 10.92 0.71 13.77
CA ALA A 229 10.01 1.39 12.86
C ALA A 229 8.81 0.51 12.46
N LEU A 230 9.04 -0.77 12.14
CA LEU A 230 7.97 -1.73 11.84
C LEU A 230 7.02 -1.93 13.03
N CYS A 231 7.55 -1.97 14.25
CA CYS A 231 6.75 -2.07 15.46
C CYS A 231 5.90 -0.81 15.69
N LEU A 232 6.44 0.38 15.43
CA LEU A 232 5.67 1.62 15.49
C LEU A 232 4.46 1.58 14.53
N GLY A 233 4.68 1.14 13.28
CA GLY A 233 3.60 0.96 12.31
C GLY A 233 2.55 -0.07 12.76
N LEU A 234 2.99 -1.20 13.33
CA LEU A 234 2.09 -2.20 13.91
C LEU A 234 1.24 -1.65 15.06
N LEU A 235 1.80 -0.79 15.92
CA LEU A 235 1.06 -0.17 17.02
C LEU A 235 -0.07 0.73 16.52
N VAL A 236 0.19 1.55 15.49
CA VAL A 236 -0.85 2.38 14.87
C VAL A 236 -1.95 1.52 14.24
N ILE A 237 -1.57 0.42 13.60
CA ILE A 237 -2.54 -0.51 12.99
C ILE A 237 -3.34 -1.25 14.05
N ALA A 238 -2.72 -1.66 15.15
CA ALA A 238 -3.41 -2.32 16.25
C ALA A 238 -4.43 -1.38 16.90
N ASP A 239 -4.04 -0.12 17.16
CA ASP A 239 -4.92 0.91 17.68
C ASP A 239 -6.16 1.12 16.78
N ALA A 240 -5.96 1.16 15.45
CA ALA A 240 -7.06 1.21 14.49
C ALA A 240 -7.94 -0.06 14.51
N SER A 241 -7.32 -1.24 14.60
CA SER A 241 -8.04 -2.53 14.66
C SER A 241 -8.92 -2.66 15.89
N SER A 242 -8.73 -1.84 16.91
CA SER A 242 -9.48 -1.85 18.14
C SER A 242 -10.48 -0.71 18.21
N HIS A 243 -10.02 0.53 18.02
CA HIS A 243 -10.80 1.72 18.35
C HIS A 243 -11.47 2.39 17.14
N PHE A 244 -11.18 1.97 15.90
CA PHE A 244 -11.79 2.60 14.74
C PHE A 244 -13.30 2.37 14.70
N GLY A 245 -14.05 3.46 14.53
CA GLY A 245 -15.51 3.44 14.47
C GLY A 245 -16.18 3.50 15.84
N GLU A 246 -15.43 3.61 16.94
CA GLU A 246 -16.01 3.85 18.27
C GLU A 246 -16.81 5.18 18.28
N GLY A 247 -18.05 5.11 18.78
CA GLY A 247 -18.96 6.26 18.85
C GLY A 247 -19.56 6.73 17.51
N ALA A 248 -19.21 6.12 16.37
CA ALA A 248 -19.68 6.55 15.06
C ALA A 248 -20.88 5.76 14.56
N GLN A 249 -21.98 6.47 14.26
CA GLN A 249 -23.23 5.87 13.74
C GLN A 249 -23.06 5.17 12.37
N GLY A 250 -22.04 5.56 11.59
CA GLY A 250 -21.76 4.99 10.26
C GLY A 250 -20.89 3.72 10.26
N PHE A 251 -20.21 3.41 11.38
CA PHE A 251 -19.30 2.27 11.49
C PHE A 251 -19.70 1.41 12.68
N ALA A 252 -20.68 0.55 12.45
CA ALA A 252 -21.20 -0.27 13.52
C ALA A 252 -20.35 -1.52 13.79
N LEU A 253 -19.62 -2.03 12.80
CA LEU A 253 -18.50 -2.96 12.99
C LEU A 253 -17.18 -2.27 12.65
N ASN A 254 -16.07 -2.73 13.25
CA ASN A 254 -14.76 -2.16 12.97
C ASN A 254 -14.25 -2.65 11.59
N PRO A 255 -14.09 -1.76 10.59
CA PRO A 255 -13.59 -2.13 9.27
C PRO A 255 -12.12 -2.63 9.28
N PHE A 256 -11.37 -2.31 10.33
CA PHE A 256 -9.96 -2.65 10.50
C PHE A 256 -9.70 -3.81 11.46
N LEU A 257 -10.71 -4.52 11.97
CA LEU A 257 -10.47 -5.65 12.90
C LEU A 257 -9.43 -6.66 12.35
N TYR A 258 -9.52 -7.02 11.07
CA TYR A 258 -8.60 -7.96 10.43
C TYR A 258 -7.26 -7.31 9.98
N ALA A 259 -7.11 -5.99 10.10
CA ALA A 259 -5.95 -5.27 9.59
C ALA A 259 -4.66 -5.70 10.32
N LEU A 260 -4.71 -5.85 11.65
CA LEU A 260 -3.57 -6.31 12.44
C LEU A 260 -3.11 -7.73 12.04
N ALA A 261 -4.03 -8.69 12.01
CA ALA A 261 -3.72 -10.08 11.62
C ALA A 261 -3.12 -10.15 10.20
N ARG A 262 -3.71 -9.41 9.25
CA ARG A 262 -3.19 -9.31 7.88
C ARG A 262 -1.80 -8.68 7.83
N GLN A 263 -1.56 -7.62 8.60
CA GLN A 263 -0.26 -6.95 8.63
C GLN A 263 0.80 -7.84 9.28
N ALA A 264 0.47 -8.51 10.39
CA ALA A 264 1.36 -9.46 11.04
C ALA A 264 1.80 -10.58 10.06
N GLY A 265 0.85 -11.16 9.31
CA GLY A 265 1.16 -12.14 8.27
C GLY A 265 2.03 -11.56 7.13
N SER A 266 1.73 -10.34 6.68
CA SER A 266 2.51 -9.65 5.64
C SER A 266 3.95 -9.36 6.09
N LEU A 267 4.14 -8.94 7.34
CA LEU A 267 5.45 -8.70 7.92
C LEU A 267 6.21 -10.00 8.15
N ALA A 268 5.56 -11.07 8.63
CA ALA A 268 6.18 -12.38 8.76
C ALA A 268 6.72 -12.89 7.41
N LEU A 269 5.96 -12.70 6.32
CA LEU A 269 6.42 -13.00 4.96
C LEU A 269 7.65 -12.15 4.57
N CYS A 270 7.63 -10.84 4.79
CA CYS A 270 8.75 -9.98 4.43
C CYS A 270 10.01 -10.28 5.26
N LEU A 271 9.84 -10.53 6.56
CA LEU A 271 10.92 -10.86 7.50
C LEU A 271 11.51 -12.25 7.23
N SER A 272 10.68 -13.23 6.87
CA SER A 272 11.16 -14.56 6.46
C SER A 272 11.94 -14.52 5.15
N LEU A 273 11.48 -13.75 4.15
CA LEU A 273 12.25 -13.53 2.92
C LEU A 273 13.59 -12.84 3.20
N SER A 274 13.60 -11.82 4.05
CA SER A 274 14.82 -11.14 4.52
C SER A 274 15.77 -12.10 5.25
N GLY A 275 15.24 -12.90 6.18
CA GLY A 275 15.99 -13.93 6.89
C GLY A 275 16.56 -15.00 5.95
N LEU A 276 15.81 -15.40 4.92
CA LEU A 276 16.26 -16.33 3.89
C LEU A 276 17.40 -15.74 3.08
N VAL A 277 17.33 -14.47 2.66
CA VAL A 277 18.45 -13.79 1.96
C VAL A 277 19.71 -13.74 2.85
N LEU A 278 19.55 -13.42 4.13
CA LEU A 278 20.67 -13.39 5.10
C LEU A 278 21.28 -14.78 5.34
N ALA A 279 20.45 -15.81 5.48
CA ALA A 279 20.89 -17.19 5.70
C ALA A 279 21.55 -17.75 4.42
N ALA A 280 20.88 -17.60 3.29
CA ALA A 280 21.30 -18.10 1.97
C ALA A 280 22.29 -17.17 1.25
N GLY A 281 22.94 -16.23 1.95
CA GLY A 281 23.87 -15.28 1.33
C GLY A 281 25.02 -15.93 0.53
N ARG A 282 25.36 -17.20 0.79
CA ARG A 282 26.31 -17.97 -0.03
C ARG A 282 25.80 -18.21 -1.46
N PHE A 283 24.49 -18.35 -1.65
CA PHE A 283 23.83 -18.54 -2.94
C PHE A 283 23.50 -17.21 -3.64
N ALA A 284 23.41 -16.10 -2.89
CA ALA A 284 23.09 -14.78 -3.45
C ALA A 284 24.12 -14.33 -4.50
N LEU A 285 25.40 -14.66 -4.31
CA LEU A 285 26.48 -14.33 -5.24
C LEU A 285 26.35 -15.11 -6.57
N PRO A 286 26.25 -16.45 -6.58
CA PRO A 286 25.97 -17.22 -7.80
C PRO A 286 24.71 -16.76 -8.54
N VAL A 287 23.62 -16.49 -7.82
CA VAL A 287 22.37 -15.99 -8.43
C VAL A 287 22.58 -14.64 -9.09
N ALA A 288 23.32 -13.73 -8.43
CA ALA A 288 23.68 -12.44 -9.01
C ALA A 288 24.61 -12.60 -10.25
N GLN A 289 25.54 -13.55 -10.24
CA GLN A 289 26.38 -13.84 -11.41
C GLN A 289 25.54 -14.36 -12.59
N PHE A 290 24.68 -15.35 -12.35
CA PHE A 290 23.74 -15.85 -13.35
C PHE A 290 22.89 -14.71 -13.94
N ALA A 291 22.44 -13.80 -13.09
CA ALA A 291 21.64 -12.67 -13.52
C ALA A 291 22.40 -11.67 -14.42
N LEU A 292 23.68 -11.42 -14.12
CA LEU A 292 24.53 -10.56 -14.95
C LEU A 292 24.79 -11.16 -16.35
N GLU A 293 24.92 -12.48 -16.43
CA GLU A 293 25.13 -13.21 -17.69
C GLU A 293 23.86 -13.23 -18.56
N ARG A 294 22.67 -13.31 -17.93
CA ARG A 294 21.38 -13.49 -18.59
C ARG A 294 20.48 -12.24 -18.56
N LEU A 295 21.06 -11.05 -18.65
CA LEU A 295 20.34 -9.75 -18.57
C LEU A 295 19.08 -9.68 -19.45
N THR A 296 19.17 -10.07 -20.73
CA THR A 296 18.03 -9.99 -21.67
C THR A 296 16.88 -10.92 -21.27
N LEU A 297 17.20 -12.13 -20.81
CA LEU A 297 16.22 -13.09 -20.31
C LEU A 297 15.51 -12.53 -19.07
N ILE A 298 16.25 -11.92 -18.14
CA ILE A 298 15.67 -11.32 -16.92
C ILE A 298 14.79 -10.12 -17.24
N ALA A 299 15.20 -9.31 -18.23
CA ALA A 299 14.38 -8.20 -18.71
C ALA A 299 13.04 -8.70 -19.24
N PHE A 300 13.05 -9.74 -20.07
CA PHE A 300 11.82 -10.33 -20.60
C PHE A 300 10.97 -11.01 -19.50
N LEU A 301 11.59 -11.85 -18.66
CA LEU A 301 10.88 -12.58 -17.62
C LEU A 301 10.19 -11.62 -16.65
N GLY A 302 10.90 -10.59 -16.19
CA GLY A 302 10.31 -9.64 -15.26
C GLY A 302 9.27 -8.71 -15.89
N ALA A 303 9.36 -8.45 -17.20
CA ALA A 303 8.29 -7.79 -17.95
C ALA A 303 7.00 -8.63 -17.93
N VAL A 304 7.11 -9.92 -18.25
CA VAL A 304 5.99 -10.87 -18.20
C VAL A 304 5.42 -10.95 -16.78
N MET A 305 6.27 -11.12 -15.77
CA MET A 305 5.83 -11.18 -14.36
C MET A 305 5.10 -9.91 -13.92
N THR A 306 5.57 -8.74 -14.35
CA THR A 306 4.92 -7.45 -14.03
C THR A 306 3.52 -7.42 -14.64
N MET A 307 3.39 -7.74 -15.93
CA MET A 307 2.08 -7.77 -16.61
C MET A 307 1.14 -8.80 -15.99
N SER A 308 1.64 -10.01 -15.69
CA SER A 308 0.86 -11.04 -15.00
C SER A 308 0.43 -10.60 -13.60
N GLY A 309 1.28 -9.86 -12.88
CA GLY A 309 0.94 -9.31 -11.57
C GLY A 309 -0.23 -8.33 -11.62
N TYR A 310 -0.21 -7.41 -12.59
CA TYR A 310 -1.31 -6.48 -12.81
C TYR A 310 -2.61 -7.18 -13.26
N LEU A 311 -2.51 -8.19 -14.14
CA LEU A 311 -3.68 -8.86 -14.72
C LEU A 311 -4.31 -9.91 -13.79
N LEU A 312 -3.50 -10.70 -13.07
CA LEU A 312 -3.96 -11.90 -12.35
C LEU A 312 -4.11 -11.68 -10.84
N LEU A 313 -3.35 -10.75 -10.25
CA LEU A 313 -3.31 -10.57 -8.80
C LEU A 313 -4.04 -9.30 -8.37
N SER A 314 -3.44 -8.15 -8.65
CA SER A 314 -4.01 -6.83 -8.35
C SER A 314 -3.08 -5.73 -8.86
N PRO A 315 -3.58 -4.49 -9.04
CA PRO A 315 -2.71 -3.34 -9.31
C PRO A 315 -1.61 -3.14 -8.26
N ALA A 316 -1.90 -3.36 -6.98
CA ALA A 316 -0.93 -3.23 -5.90
C ALA A 316 0.20 -4.28 -6.01
N ALA A 317 -0.14 -5.53 -6.33
CA ALA A 317 0.86 -6.58 -6.54
C ALA A 317 1.70 -6.32 -7.80
N GLY A 318 1.07 -5.89 -8.90
CA GLY A 318 1.75 -5.49 -10.13
C GLY A 318 2.75 -4.35 -9.89
N SER A 319 2.35 -3.33 -9.13
CA SER A 319 3.20 -2.19 -8.75
C SER A 319 4.44 -2.60 -7.98
N GLU A 320 4.29 -3.52 -7.02
CA GLU A 320 5.43 -4.04 -6.26
C GLU A 320 6.39 -4.85 -7.12
N ILE A 321 5.86 -5.70 -8.01
CA ILE A 321 6.68 -6.47 -8.96
C ILE A 321 7.43 -5.51 -9.89
N LEU A 322 6.77 -4.48 -10.41
CA LEU A 322 7.38 -3.43 -11.24
C LEU A 322 8.54 -2.75 -10.51
N LYS A 323 8.33 -2.32 -9.26
CA LYS A 323 9.34 -1.66 -8.41
C LYS A 323 10.59 -2.54 -8.25
N PHE A 324 10.39 -3.82 -7.89
CA PHE A 324 11.48 -4.78 -7.73
C PHE A 324 12.19 -5.08 -9.05
N TRP A 325 11.44 -5.28 -10.12
CA TRP A 325 11.97 -5.60 -11.44
C TRP A 325 12.81 -4.45 -12.01
N ILE A 326 12.33 -3.20 -11.93
CA ILE A 326 13.10 -2.04 -12.39
C ILE A 326 14.33 -1.83 -11.52
N ALA A 327 14.25 -2.00 -10.20
CA ALA A 327 15.43 -1.95 -9.35
C ALA A 327 16.47 -3.02 -9.75
N LEU A 328 16.02 -4.24 -10.05
CA LEU A 328 16.88 -5.32 -10.56
C LEU A 328 17.52 -4.96 -11.90
N LEU A 329 16.74 -4.49 -12.87
CA LEU A 329 17.26 -4.07 -14.17
C LEU A 329 18.24 -2.90 -14.09
N CYS A 330 17.95 -1.91 -13.25
CA CYS A 330 18.85 -0.80 -13.00
C CYS A 330 20.16 -1.30 -12.38
N SER A 331 20.08 -2.22 -11.41
CA SER A 331 21.27 -2.78 -10.76
C SER A 331 22.17 -3.55 -11.73
N LEU A 332 21.58 -4.38 -12.60
CA LEU A 332 22.29 -5.17 -13.60
C LEU A 332 22.92 -4.27 -14.66
N SER A 333 22.14 -3.31 -15.17
CA SER A 333 22.61 -2.33 -16.16
C SER A 333 23.76 -1.49 -15.61
N LEU A 334 23.64 -0.99 -14.37
CA LEU A 334 24.70 -0.23 -13.72
C LEU A 334 25.96 -1.08 -13.56
N THR A 335 25.82 -2.31 -13.08
CA THR A 335 26.97 -3.20 -12.84
C THR A 335 27.71 -3.53 -14.13
N LYS A 336 26.98 -3.82 -15.21
CA LYS A 336 27.53 -4.21 -16.51
C LYS A 336 28.10 -3.04 -17.31
N HIS A 337 27.44 -1.88 -17.28
CA HIS A 337 27.72 -0.77 -18.20
C HIS A 337 28.42 0.43 -17.56
N ALA A 338 28.53 0.54 -16.23
CA ALA A 338 29.14 1.71 -15.61
C ALA A 338 30.63 1.90 -15.95
N ARG A 339 31.44 0.83 -15.91
CA ARG A 339 32.88 0.92 -16.27
C ARG A 339 33.09 1.23 -17.75
N PRO A 340 32.45 0.52 -18.69
CA PRO A 340 32.54 0.86 -20.11
C PRO A 340 32.08 2.29 -20.41
N SER A 341 31.04 2.77 -19.72
CA SER A 341 30.54 4.14 -19.88
C SER A 341 31.56 5.18 -19.39
N ASP A 342 32.14 4.96 -18.21
CA ASP A 342 33.13 5.88 -17.63
C ASP A 342 34.41 5.96 -18.48
N ILE A 343 34.93 4.81 -18.93
CA ILE A 343 36.07 4.77 -19.86
C ILE A 343 35.72 5.50 -21.18
N ALA A 344 34.52 5.27 -21.72
CA ALA A 344 34.09 5.95 -22.94
C ALA A 344 33.99 7.47 -22.75
N ARG A 345 33.63 7.96 -21.56
CA ARG A 345 33.64 9.40 -21.24
C ARG A 345 35.04 9.97 -21.14
N GLN A 346 35.95 9.26 -20.49
CA GLN A 346 37.34 9.71 -20.30
C GLN A 346 38.11 9.77 -21.63
N VAL A 347 37.91 8.78 -22.50
CA VAL A 347 38.66 8.66 -23.76
C VAL A 347 38.12 9.59 -24.85
N VAL A 348 36.81 9.84 -24.91
CA VAL A 348 36.23 10.74 -25.93
C VAL A 348 35.14 11.65 -25.34
N PRO A 349 35.53 12.67 -24.55
CA PRO A 349 34.58 13.56 -23.86
C PRO A 349 33.66 14.32 -24.83
N ARG A 350 34.16 14.68 -26.03
CA ARG A 350 33.37 15.40 -27.06
C ARG A 350 32.15 14.63 -27.54
N LEU A 351 32.19 13.29 -27.55
CA LEU A 351 31.07 12.44 -28.01
C LEU A 351 29.90 12.39 -27.01
N TRP A 352 30.06 12.96 -25.82
CA TRP A 352 29.03 12.98 -24.77
C TRP A 352 28.23 14.29 -24.73
N HIS A 353 28.46 15.20 -25.68
CA HIS A 353 27.59 16.36 -25.86
C HIS A 353 26.18 15.93 -26.29
N PRO A 354 25.12 16.50 -25.68
CA PRO A 354 23.74 16.09 -25.93
C PRO A 354 23.29 16.30 -27.38
N THR A 355 23.85 17.30 -28.07
CA THR A 355 23.60 17.58 -29.50
C THR A 355 24.09 16.45 -30.41
N ASP A 356 25.24 15.86 -30.10
CA ASP A 356 25.84 14.75 -30.85
C ASP A 356 25.21 13.39 -30.51
N GLN A 357 24.47 13.30 -29.39
CA GLN A 357 23.66 12.14 -29.05
C GLN A 357 22.35 12.12 -29.82
N LEU A 358 21.69 13.27 -29.92
CA LEU A 358 20.43 13.42 -30.65
C LEU A 358 20.63 13.24 -32.17
N SER A 359 21.69 13.84 -32.73
CA SER A 359 21.99 13.75 -34.17
C SER A 359 22.32 12.33 -34.61
N ALA A 360 23.06 11.55 -33.81
CA ALA A 360 23.37 10.15 -34.07
C ALA A 360 22.14 9.22 -33.99
N LEU A 361 21.14 9.59 -33.18
CA LEU A 361 19.89 8.85 -33.03
C LEU A 361 18.91 9.19 -34.16
N LEU A 362 18.84 10.47 -34.55
CA LEU A 362 18.06 10.96 -35.70
C LEU A 362 18.63 10.48 -37.04
N SER A 363 19.96 10.39 -37.19
CA SER A 363 20.58 9.86 -38.41
C SER A 363 20.21 8.39 -38.67
N ARG A 364 19.77 7.63 -37.66
CA ARG A 364 19.23 6.27 -37.83
C ARG A 364 17.78 6.24 -38.29
N LEU A 365 16.97 7.20 -37.86
CA LEU A 365 15.58 7.31 -38.30
C LEU A 365 15.49 7.83 -39.75
N GLY A 366 16.52 8.56 -40.21
CA GLY A 366 16.61 9.09 -41.58
C GLY A 366 17.49 8.30 -42.57
N ALA A 367 18.47 7.50 -42.14
CA ALA A 367 19.41 6.87 -43.07
C ALA A 367 18.94 5.49 -43.55
N ARG A 368 18.13 5.49 -44.60
CA ARG A 368 18.04 4.37 -45.54
C ARG A 368 19.35 4.35 -46.34
N SER A 369 20.16 3.32 -46.08
CA SER A 369 21.29 2.84 -46.88
C SER A 369 21.79 3.77 -47.99
N ARG A 370 22.92 4.44 -47.76
CA ARG A 370 23.90 4.67 -48.82
C ARG A 370 25.27 4.27 -48.30
N GLY A 371 25.79 3.22 -48.92
CA GLY A 371 27.08 2.63 -48.61
C GLY A 371 28.24 3.58 -48.88
N GLY A 372 29.39 3.21 -48.31
CA GLY A 372 30.68 3.82 -48.62
C GLY A 372 31.23 4.71 -47.51
N GLN A 373 31.81 4.08 -46.48
CA GLN A 373 33.17 4.36 -45.99
C GLN A 373 33.42 3.55 -44.71
N ALA A 374 34.01 2.38 -44.92
CA ALA A 374 34.74 1.66 -43.89
C ALA A 374 36.10 2.34 -43.69
N THR A 375 36.19 3.30 -42.77
CA THR A 375 37.48 3.82 -42.30
C THR A 375 37.42 4.10 -40.79
N THR A 376 38.09 3.23 -40.03
CA THR A 376 38.40 3.36 -38.60
C THR A 376 37.22 3.68 -37.69
N LEU A 377 36.42 2.66 -37.41
CA LEU A 377 35.60 2.65 -36.19
C LEU A 377 36.55 2.66 -34.98
N CYS A 378 36.90 3.87 -34.53
CA CYS A 378 37.61 4.10 -33.28
C CYS A 378 36.93 3.25 -32.18
N ALA A 379 37.69 2.50 -31.38
CA ALA A 379 37.14 1.58 -30.38
C ALA A 379 36.04 2.21 -29.50
N ALA A 380 36.16 3.51 -29.22
CA ALA A 380 35.16 4.31 -28.52
C ALA A 380 33.79 4.37 -29.23
N LYS A 381 33.73 4.44 -30.56
CA LYS A 381 32.47 4.41 -31.35
C LYS A 381 31.80 3.03 -31.28
N VAL A 382 32.57 1.94 -31.30
CA VAL A 382 32.05 0.56 -31.17
C VAL A 382 31.52 0.32 -29.76
N ILE A 383 32.26 0.74 -28.73
CA ILE A 383 31.84 0.64 -27.33
C ILE A 383 30.56 1.46 -27.10
N ARG A 384 30.49 2.70 -27.61
CA ARG A 384 29.29 3.54 -27.54
C ARG A 384 28.10 2.92 -28.26
N PHE A 385 28.30 2.36 -29.45
CA PHE A 385 27.26 1.69 -30.22
C PHE A 385 26.69 0.49 -29.47
N GLN A 386 27.55 -0.37 -28.92
CA GLN A 386 27.12 -1.55 -28.17
C GLN A 386 26.40 -1.17 -26.88
N LEU A 387 26.86 -0.11 -26.20
CA LEU A 387 26.24 0.40 -24.98
C LEU A 387 24.86 1.01 -25.27
N LEU A 388 24.70 1.77 -26.35
CA LEU A 388 23.42 2.33 -26.79
C LEU A 388 22.43 1.28 -27.26
N VAL A 389 22.87 0.23 -27.97
CA VAL A 389 21.97 -0.82 -28.45
C VAL A 389 21.48 -1.68 -27.28
N THR A 390 22.39 -2.11 -26.40
CA THR A 390 22.03 -2.97 -25.26
C THR A 390 21.24 -2.21 -24.20
N LEU A 391 21.68 -1.00 -23.83
CA LEU A 391 20.94 -0.18 -22.88
C LEU A 391 19.65 0.40 -23.48
N GLY A 392 19.66 0.77 -24.76
CA GLY A 392 18.47 1.27 -25.46
C GLY A 392 17.36 0.21 -25.56
N GLY A 393 17.71 -1.06 -25.75
CA GLY A 393 16.74 -2.15 -25.71
C GLY A 393 16.14 -2.37 -24.30
N VAL A 394 16.97 -2.31 -23.26
CA VAL A 394 16.54 -2.48 -21.86
C VAL A 394 15.72 -1.29 -21.37
N LEU A 395 16.11 -0.06 -21.72
CA LEU A 395 15.36 1.15 -21.40
C LEU A 395 14.06 1.19 -22.21
N GLY A 396 14.11 0.82 -23.49
CA GLY A 396 12.92 0.75 -24.35
C GLY A 396 11.84 -0.17 -23.78
N SER A 397 12.22 -1.38 -23.34
CA SER A 397 11.25 -2.28 -22.70
C SER A 397 10.72 -1.73 -21.37
N ALA A 398 11.57 -1.09 -20.56
CA ALA A 398 11.14 -0.44 -19.33
C ALA A 398 10.16 0.72 -19.58
N PHE A 399 10.40 1.54 -20.61
CA PHE A 399 9.51 2.64 -21.00
C PHE A 399 8.18 2.15 -21.57
N VAL A 400 8.16 1.07 -22.35
CA VAL A 400 6.92 0.45 -22.83
C VAL A 400 6.06 -0.02 -21.66
N ILE A 401 6.67 -0.71 -20.68
CA ILE A 401 5.94 -1.18 -19.51
C ILE A 401 5.45 0.00 -18.66
N LEU A 402 6.28 1.02 -18.46
CA LEU A 402 5.87 2.26 -17.81
C LEU A 402 4.65 2.88 -18.50
N GLY A 403 4.67 2.99 -19.82
CA GLY A 403 3.54 3.48 -20.61
C GLY A 403 2.28 2.64 -20.38
N LEU A 404 2.39 1.31 -20.42
CA LEU A 404 1.27 0.40 -20.14
C LEU A 404 0.75 0.54 -18.71
N THR A 405 1.62 0.71 -17.71
CA THR A 405 1.19 0.87 -16.31
C THR A 405 0.38 2.14 -16.06
N VAL A 406 0.74 3.24 -16.72
CA VAL A 406 0.02 4.51 -16.62
C VAL A 406 -1.27 4.47 -17.44
N LEU A 407 -1.21 4.00 -18.68
CA LEU A 407 -2.32 4.10 -19.64
C LEU A 407 -3.37 3.00 -19.45
N VAL A 408 -2.95 1.76 -19.15
CA VAL A 408 -3.85 0.59 -19.05
C VAL A 408 -4.25 0.34 -17.60
N PHE A 409 -3.29 0.32 -16.68
CA PHE A 409 -3.56 -0.03 -15.28
C PHE A 409 -3.82 1.18 -14.38
N HIS A 410 -3.61 2.40 -14.89
CA HIS A 410 -3.81 3.66 -14.17
C HIS A 410 -3.05 3.76 -12.84
N ASP A 411 -1.89 3.10 -12.74
CA ASP A 411 -1.05 3.10 -11.55
C ASP A 411 0.04 4.19 -11.64
N LEU A 412 -0.35 5.40 -11.25
CA LEU A 412 0.54 6.57 -11.27
C LEU A 412 1.69 6.45 -10.25
N GLY A 413 1.42 5.89 -9.06
CA GLY A 413 2.41 5.76 -7.99
C GLY A 413 3.54 4.81 -8.39
N GLY A 414 3.19 3.61 -8.86
CA GLY A 414 4.18 2.65 -9.36
C GLY A 414 5.02 3.21 -10.51
N ALA A 415 4.39 3.90 -11.45
CA ALA A 415 5.07 4.51 -12.59
C ALA A 415 6.04 5.63 -12.19
N LEU A 416 5.67 6.51 -11.25
CA LEU A 416 6.55 7.57 -10.75
C LEU A 416 7.80 6.99 -10.06
N LEU A 417 7.64 5.94 -9.24
CA LEU A 417 8.76 5.25 -8.61
C LEU A 417 9.68 4.62 -9.64
N ALA A 418 9.10 3.85 -10.57
CA ALA A 418 9.79 3.23 -11.69
C ALA A 418 10.60 4.24 -12.52
N ALA A 419 9.99 5.38 -12.87
CA ALA A 419 10.64 6.46 -13.60
C ALA A 419 11.80 7.09 -12.80
N THR A 420 11.63 7.26 -11.49
CA THR A 420 12.69 7.80 -10.60
C THR A 420 13.93 6.89 -10.59
N LEU A 421 13.74 5.56 -10.56
CA LEU A 421 14.84 4.60 -10.62
C LEU A 421 15.57 4.63 -11.97
N LEU A 422 14.83 4.66 -13.07
CA LEU A 422 15.40 4.77 -14.41
C LEU A 422 16.16 6.09 -14.59
N TRP A 423 15.60 7.19 -14.09
CA TRP A 423 16.25 8.50 -14.11
C TRP A 423 17.56 8.48 -13.34
N ALA A 424 17.58 7.89 -12.15
CA ALA A 424 18.81 7.73 -11.36
C ALA A 424 19.84 6.86 -12.08
N LEU A 425 19.41 5.76 -12.72
CA LEU A 425 20.29 4.93 -13.54
C LEU A 425 20.92 5.73 -14.68
N ILE A 426 20.11 6.48 -15.45
CA ILE A 426 20.58 7.30 -16.56
C ILE A 426 21.55 8.38 -16.05
N SER A 427 21.24 9.02 -14.94
CA SER A 427 22.11 10.04 -14.33
C SER A 427 23.45 9.46 -13.89
N LEU A 428 23.47 8.26 -13.29
CA LEU A 428 24.71 7.56 -12.92
C LEU A 428 25.50 7.12 -14.17
N LEU A 429 24.82 6.53 -15.17
CA LEU A 429 25.44 5.98 -16.36
C LEU A 429 25.85 7.01 -17.40
N PHE A 430 25.21 8.17 -17.49
CA PHE A 430 25.50 9.21 -18.50
C PHE A 430 25.90 10.57 -17.94
N GLY A 431 25.80 10.76 -16.62
CA GLY A 431 26.17 11.98 -15.94
C GLY A 431 24.96 12.87 -15.70
N PRO A 432 25.12 13.90 -14.84
CA PRO A 432 24.01 14.73 -14.39
C PRO A 432 23.35 15.51 -15.52
N THR A 433 24.11 15.95 -16.53
CA THR A 433 23.58 16.73 -17.67
C THR A 433 22.54 15.93 -18.47
N VAL A 434 22.85 14.68 -18.81
CA VAL A 434 21.90 13.79 -19.52
C VAL A 434 20.73 13.43 -18.60
N GLY A 435 20.99 13.27 -17.30
CA GLY A 435 19.94 13.13 -16.29
C GLY A 435 18.95 14.31 -16.27
N VAL A 436 19.44 15.55 -16.33
CA VAL A 436 18.57 16.74 -16.39
C VAL A 436 17.74 16.73 -17.68
N ILE A 437 18.35 16.39 -18.82
CA ILE A 437 17.63 16.33 -20.10
C ILE A 437 16.51 15.29 -20.04
N THR A 438 16.77 14.08 -19.51
CA THR A 438 15.73 13.05 -19.40
C THR A 438 14.65 13.41 -18.38
N LEU A 439 15.01 14.13 -17.30
CA LEU A 439 14.03 14.68 -16.36
C LEU A 439 13.13 15.71 -17.04
N THR A 440 13.70 16.63 -17.82
CA THR A 440 12.92 17.66 -18.54
C THR A 440 12.00 17.01 -19.58
N ALA A 441 12.47 16.01 -20.32
CA ALA A 441 11.64 15.28 -21.28
C ALA A 441 10.52 14.50 -20.57
N GLY A 442 10.83 13.85 -19.44
CA GLY A 442 9.83 13.20 -18.59
C GLY A 442 8.80 14.19 -18.03
N GLY A 443 9.24 15.39 -17.64
CA GLY A 443 8.37 16.48 -17.21
C GLY A 443 7.40 16.92 -18.31
N VAL A 444 7.87 17.08 -19.55
CA VAL A 444 7.02 17.39 -20.71
C VAL A 444 6.00 16.26 -20.95
N LEU A 445 6.42 15.00 -20.91
CA LEU A 445 5.49 13.86 -21.02
C LEU A 445 4.45 13.83 -19.89
N ALA A 446 4.85 14.18 -18.66
CA ALA A 446 3.94 14.31 -17.54
C ALA A 446 2.93 15.45 -17.75
N THR A 447 3.33 16.59 -18.34
CA THR A 447 2.39 17.67 -18.69
C THR A 447 1.38 17.26 -19.74
N ILE A 448 1.76 16.39 -20.68
CA ILE A 448 0.83 15.81 -21.65
C ILE A 448 -0.12 14.83 -20.94
N ALA A 449 0.39 14.00 -20.03
CA ALA A 449 -0.44 13.09 -19.23
C ALA A 449 -1.41 13.82 -18.27
N LEU A 450 -1.05 15.01 -17.81
CA LEU A 450 -1.91 15.90 -17.01
C LEU A 450 -3.16 16.37 -17.75
N GLN A 451 -3.14 16.37 -19.09
CA GLN A 451 -4.32 16.68 -19.92
C GLN A 451 -5.34 15.55 -19.98
N THR A 452 -5.08 14.39 -19.35
CA THR A 452 -6.06 13.31 -19.26
C THR A 452 -7.08 13.61 -18.17
N ASP A 453 -8.37 13.34 -18.45
CA ASP A 453 -9.50 13.64 -17.56
C ASP A 453 -9.32 13.10 -16.13
N LYS A 454 -8.61 11.98 -15.99
CA LYS A 454 -8.38 11.31 -14.70
C LYS A 454 -7.34 12.02 -13.83
N VAL A 455 -6.28 12.56 -14.43
CA VAL A 455 -5.26 13.32 -13.69
C VAL A 455 -5.79 14.72 -13.40
N ALA A 456 -6.49 15.33 -14.37
CA ALA A 456 -7.20 16.59 -14.15
C ALA A 456 -8.21 16.48 -12.99
N GLY A 457 -9.02 15.42 -12.93
CA GLY A 457 -9.94 15.20 -11.81
C GLY A 457 -9.25 14.99 -10.45
N ARG A 458 -8.07 14.36 -10.39
CA ARG A 458 -7.29 14.26 -9.14
C ARG A 458 -6.67 15.58 -8.72
N VAL A 459 -6.23 16.39 -9.68
CA VAL A 459 -5.71 17.74 -9.44
C VAL A 459 -6.83 18.69 -9.00
N GLU A 460 -8.02 18.57 -9.60
CA GLU A 460 -9.22 19.32 -9.21
C GLU A 460 -9.67 18.97 -7.79
N LEU A 461 -9.69 17.67 -7.43
CA LEU A 461 -9.93 17.23 -6.05
C LEU A 461 -8.87 17.73 -5.05
N MET A 462 -7.65 18.01 -5.52
CA MET A 462 -6.57 18.58 -4.71
C MET A 462 -6.68 20.10 -4.57
N LEU A 463 -7.09 20.81 -5.63
CA LEU A 463 -7.24 22.28 -5.67
C LEU A 463 -8.54 22.76 -5.01
N SER A 464 -9.64 22.01 -5.17
CA SER A 464 -10.93 22.29 -4.56
C SER A 464 -11.40 21.11 -3.70
N PRO A 465 -10.73 20.80 -2.58
CA PRO A 465 -11.08 19.65 -1.76
C PRO A 465 -12.50 19.74 -1.19
N MET A 466 -13.10 20.93 -1.13
CA MET A 466 -14.46 21.16 -0.60
C MET A 466 -15.59 21.05 -1.63
N SER A 467 -15.31 20.84 -2.92
CA SER A 467 -16.37 20.65 -3.93
C SER A 467 -16.94 19.21 -3.95
N ALA A 468 -16.26 18.26 -3.31
CA ALA A 468 -16.72 16.88 -3.16
C ALA A 468 -17.64 16.72 -1.94
N SER A 469 -18.74 15.99 -2.11
CA SER A 469 -19.86 15.89 -1.14
C SER A 469 -19.48 15.34 0.25
N VAL A 470 -18.32 14.71 0.42
CA VAL A 470 -17.61 14.58 1.70
C VAL A 470 -16.11 14.46 1.44
N SER A 471 -15.31 15.43 1.84
CA SER A 471 -13.86 15.43 1.57
C SER A 471 -13.06 14.70 2.64
N ASP A 472 -12.33 13.66 2.26
CA ASP A 472 -11.35 12.97 3.12
C ASP A 472 -10.33 13.96 3.72
N PHE A 473 -10.00 15.03 2.97
CA PHE A 473 -9.11 16.09 3.44
C PHE A 473 -9.71 16.98 4.52
N ALA A 474 -11.02 17.22 4.51
CA ALA A 474 -11.68 17.97 5.56
C ALA A 474 -11.69 17.18 6.88
N ARG A 475 -11.88 15.85 6.81
CA ARG A 475 -11.79 14.94 7.95
C ARG A 475 -10.38 14.92 8.54
N LEU A 476 -9.36 14.88 7.68
CA LEU A 476 -7.95 14.93 8.10
C LEU A 476 -7.56 16.29 8.70
N LEU A 477 -8.09 17.40 8.20
CA LEU A 477 -7.87 18.72 8.82
C LEU A 477 -8.48 18.79 10.21
N LYS A 478 -9.75 18.39 10.36
CA LYS A 478 -10.42 18.33 11.67
C LYS A 478 -9.63 17.48 12.67
N PHE A 479 -9.13 16.33 12.22
CA PHE A 479 -8.28 15.46 13.04
C PHE A 479 -6.97 16.12 13.46
N MET A 480 -6.29 16.78 12.52
CA MET A 480 -5.03 17.49 12.80
C MET A 480 -5.24 18.69 13.75
N GLU A 481 -6.34 19.40 13.61
CA GLU A 481 -6.70 20.52 14.50
C GLU A 481 -7.08 20.05 15.91
N ALA A 482 -7.76 18.90 16.00
CA ALA A 482 -8.04 18.24 17.27
C ALA A 482 -6.77 17.69 17.95
N SER A 483 -5.75 17.32 17.15
CA SER A 483 -4.46 16.90 17.68
C SER A 483 -3.72 18.10 18.29
N ARG A 484 -3.65 18.14 19.62
CA ARG A 484 -2.87 19.12 20.40
C ARG A 484 -1.39 19.11 19.95
N PRO A 485 -0.55 20.11 20.31
CA PRO A 485 0.85 20.17 19.86
C PRO A 485 1.72 18.95 20.21
N HIS A 486 1.31 18.13 21.18
CA HIS A 486 1.98 16.88 21.57
C HIS A 486 1.39 15.61 20.92
N GLY A 487 0.39 15.75 20.05
CA GLY A 487 -0.39 14.64 19.50
C GLY A 487 -1.35 14.01 20.51
N PHE A 488 -2.07 12.98 20.06
CA PHE A 488 -2.96 12.17 20.90
C PHE A 488 -2.21 11.14 21.77
N GLY A 489 -1.02 10.73 21.34
CA GLY A 489 -0.33 9.55 21.88
C GLY A 489 -0.74 8.26 21.17
N LEU A 490 0.17 7.29 21.15
CA LEU A 490 -0.11 5.94 20.63
C LEU A 490 -1.06 5.21 21.57
N GLY A 491 -2.04 4.49 21.03
CA GLY A 491 -3.09 3.81 21.82
C GLY A 491 -4.27 4.70 22.20
N HIS A 492 -4.23 5.98 21.83
CA HIS A 492 -5.25 6.98 22.19
C HIS A 492 -5.65 7.84 20.99
N ILE A 493 -5.40 7.37 19.76
CA ILE A 493 -5.71 8.14 18.55
C ILE A 493 -7.23 8.26 18.43
N GLN A 494 -7.73 9.49 18.30
CA GLN A 494 -9.15 9.72 18.05
C GLN A 494 -9.47 9.44 16.58
N TRP A 495 -9.83 8.19 16.30
CA TRP A 495 -10.21 7.73 14.96
C TRP A 495 -11.51 8.34 14.44
N CYS A 496 -12.42 8.67 15.35
CA CYS A 496 -13.72 9.29 15.08
C CYS A 496 -13.95 10.48 16.00
N SER A 497 -14.59 11.51 15.45
CA SER A 497 -15.09 12.67 16.22
C SER A 497 -16.37 12.32 16.97
N PHE A 498 -16.71 13.12 17.99
CA PHE A 498 -17.98 13.04 18.71
C PHE A 498 -19.21 13.22 17.79
N GLU A 499 -19.05 13.95 16.69
CA GLU A 499 -20.10 14.13 15.65
C GLU A 499 -20.27 12.87 14.76
N GLY A 500 -19.49 11.81 14.98
CA GLY A 500 -19.54 10.56 14.21
C GLY A 500 -18.76 10.58 12.89
N SER A 501 -18.01 11.65 12.61
CA SER A 501 -17.12 11.71 11.45
C SER A 501 -15.80 11.00 11.74
N CYS A 502 -15.51 9.91 11.03
CA CYS A 502 -14.28 9.13 11.17
C CYS A 502 -13.25 9.42 10.08
N LEU A 503 -11.98 9.17 10.43
CA LEU A 503 -10.86 9.23 9.50
C LEU A 503 -11.11 8.35 8.25
N PRO A 504 -10.53 8.73 7.09
CA PRO A 504 -10.66 7.93 5.87
C PRO A 504 -10.13 6.50 6.06
N LEU A 505 -10.72 5.52 5.38
CA LEU A 505 -10.25 4.12 5.42
C LEU A 505 -8.84 3.94 4.80
N GLN A 506 -8.40 4.89 3.98
CA GLN A 506 -7.05 4.94 3.42
C GLN A 506 -6.01 5.50 4.40
N SER A 507 -6.40 5.81 5.64
CA SER A 507 -5.52 6.40 6.64
C SER A 507 -4.31 5.53 6.97
N LEU A 508 -4.50 4.21 7.04
CA LEU A 508 -3.42 3.23 7.27
C LEU A 508 -2.49 2.99 6.05
N SER A 509 -2.76 3.59 4.90
CA SER A 509 -1.88 3.56 3.73
C SER A 509 -1.35 4.95 3.39
N ASP A 510 -2.19 5.77 2.77
CA ASP A 510 -1.81 6.98 2.04
C ASP A 510 -1.66 8.17 2.99
N TYR A 511 -2.47 8.21 4.05
CA TYR A 511 -2.44 9.28 5.04
C TYR A 511 -1.65 8.91 6.30
N MET A 512 -0.83 7.86 6.25
CA MET A 512 0.02 7.46 7.38
C MET A 512 0.91 8.61 7.90
N PRO A 513 1.48 9.50 7.06
CA PRO A 513 2.22 10.66 7.57
C PRO A 513 1.37 11.60 8.43
N VAL A 514 0.12 11.85 8.01
CA VAL A 514 -0.83 12.71 8.75
C VAL A 514 -1.26 12.03 10.05
N LEU A 515 -1.50 10.71 10.02
CA LEU A 515 -1.77 9.94 11.24
C LEU A 515 -0.61 10.01 12.23
N LEU A 516 0.63 9.82 11.77
CA LEU A 516 1.81 9.91 12.64
C LEU A 516 1.97 11.32 13.20
N GLN A 517 1.61 12.35 12.43
CA GLN A 517 1.59 13.73 12.91
C GLN A 517 0.54 13.95 14.00
N GLY A 518 -0.66 13.42 13.84
CA GLY A 518 -1.70 13.49 14.87
C GLY A 518 -1.40 12.63 16.10
N ALA A 519 -0.73 11.48 15.92
CA ALA A 519 -0.36 10.57 17.00
C ALA A 519 0.80 11.10 17.85
N LEU A 520 1.88 11.58 17.22
CA LEU A 520 3.12 12.00 17.89
C LEU A 520 3.22 13.51 18.11
N GLY A 521 2.38 14.29 17.43
CA GLY A 521 2.52 15.73 17.31
C GLY A 521 3.43 16.14 16.13
N PRO A 522 3.29 17.38 15.63
CA PRO A 522 4.00 17.87 14.45
C PRO A 522 5.53 17.82 14.59
N PHE A 523 6.05 18.18 15.76
CA PHE A 523 7.50 18.22 16.00
C PHE A 523 8.14 16.83 15.94
N TRP A 524 7.58 15.86 16.66
CA TRP A 524 8.12 14.50 16.72
C TRP A 524 7.92 13.74 15.41
N ALA A 525 6.81 13.96 14.71
CA ALA A 525 6.61 13.40 13.38
C ALA A 525 7.61 13.96 12.36
N ALA A 526 7.86 15.28 12.38
CA ALA A 526 8.88 15.89 11.53
C ALA A 526 10.28 15.34 11.82
N PHE A 527 10.62 15.17 13.11
CA PHE A 527 11.88 14.53 13.51
C PHE A 527 11.98 13.09 13.00
N LEU A 528 10.92 12.29 13.12
CA LEU A 528 10.86 10.92 12.60
C LEU A 528 11.07 10.87 11.08
N PHE A 529 10.43 11.75 10.33
CA PHE A 529 10.57 11.81 8.87
C PHE A 529 11.97 12.26 8.45
N LEU A 530 12.55 13.24 9.13
CA LEU A 530 13.93 13.66 8.90
C LEU A 530 14.91 12.53 9.20
N PHE A 531 14.74 11.86 10.34
CA PHE A 531 15.53 10.69 10.72
C PHE A 531 15.44 9.59 9.67
N LEU A 532 14.23 9.27 9.18
CA LEU A 532 14.02 8.28 8.14
C LEU A 532 14.74 8.66 6.83
N GLY A 533 14.68 9.94 6.44
CA GLY A 533 15.40 10.45 5.28
C GLY A 533 16.91 10.31 5.41
N ILE A 534 17.48 10.72 6.56
CA ILE A 534 18.91 10.59 6.87
C ILE A 534 19.32 9.11 6.90
N PHE A 535 18.48 8.24 7.49
CA PHE A 535 18.70 6.80 7.54
C PHE A 535 18.85 6.22 6.13
N TYR A 536 17.90 6.49 5.22
CA TYR A 536 18.01 6.02 3.83
C TYR A 536 19.22 6.59 3.09
N LEU A 537 19.49 7.90 3.22
CA LEU A 537 20.64 8.55 2.60
C LEU A 537 21.96 7.94 3.07
N SER A 538 22.10 7.69 4.38
CA SER A 538 23.30 7.09 4.95
C SER A 538 23.59 5.68 4.39
N LEU A 539 22.54 4.86 4.23
CA LEU A 539 22.64 3.53 3.65
C LEU A 539 22.93 3.58 2.15
N MET A 540 22.29 4.49 1.41
CA MET A 540 22.59 4.70 0.00
C MET A 540 24.04 5.13 -0.23
N LEU A 541 24.61 5.99 0.63
CA LEU A 541 26.02 6.37 0.58
C LEU A 541 26.95 5.17 0.80
N VAL A 542 26.60 4.27 1.74
CA VAL A 542 27.31 3.01 1.91
C VAL A 542 27.25 2.16 0.65
N CYS A 543 26.08 2.06 0.01
CA CYS A 543 25.92 1.32 -1.23
C CYS A 543 26.77 1.91 -2.36
N ILE A 544 26.76 3.23 -2.56
CA ILE A 544 27.57 3.91 -3.59
C ILE A 544 29.06 3.62 -3.40
N ARG A 545 29.57 3.71 -2.17
CA ARG A 545 30.96 3.34 -1.85
C ARG A 545 31.24 1.87 -2.19
N GLY A 546 30.31 0.97 -1.88
CA GLY A 546 30.39 -0.45 -2.25
C GLY A 546 30.41 -0.68 -3.76
N ILE A 547 29.57 0.04 -4.52
CA ILE A 547 29.50 -0.03 -5.99
C ILE A 547 30.83 0.40 -6.63
N GLY A 548 31.51 1.39 -6.04
CA GLY A 548 32.80 1.88 -6.51
C GLY A 548 33.97 0.95 -6.16
N ALA A 549 33.94 0.34 -4.97
CA ALA A 549 35.04 -0.48 -4.46
C ALA A 549 35.02 -1.94 -4.95
N GLN A 550 33.85 -2.48 -5.30
CA GLN A 550 33.69 -3.91 -5.62
C GLN A 550 33.51 -4.17 -7.12
N SER A 551 33.62 -5.44 -7.53
CA SER A 551 33.40 -5.90 -8.90
C SER A 551 32.44 -7.10 -8.96
N GLY A 552 31.95 -7.41 -10.17
CA GLY A 552 31.09 -8.57 -10.43
C GLY A 552 29.80 -8.59 -9.61
N ALA A 553 29.47 -9.76 -9.04
CA ALA A 553 28.23 -9.96 -8.30
C ALA A 553 28.11 -9.14 -7.01
N ARG A 554 29.21 -8.91 -6.28
CA ARG A 554 29.16 -8.05 -5.08
C ARG A 554 28.73 -6.62 -5.42
N ARG A 555 29.26 -6.08 -6.53
CA ARG A 555 28.83 -4.78 -7.06
C ARG A 555 27.34 -4.77 -7.41
N MET A 556 26.82 -5.84 -8.00
CA MET A 556 25.39 -5.99 -8.27
C MET A 556 24.55 -5.97 -7.00
N LEU A 557 24.95 -6.68 -5.94
CA LEU A 557 24.21 -6.67 -4.67
C LEU A 557 24.14 -5.27 -4.05
N PHE A 558 25.26 -4.53 -4.05
CA PHE A 558 25.26 -3.12 -3.62
C PHE A 558 24.39 -2.22 -4.51
N ALA A 559 24.43 -2.43 -5.83
CA ALA A 559 23.60 -1.67 -6.76
C ALA A 559 22.10 -1.96 -6.58
N LEU A 560 21.73 -3.23 -6.34
CA LEU A 560 20.34 -3.62 -6.08
C LEU A 560 19.84 -3.04 -4.76
N ALA A 561 20.64 -3.15 -3.70
CA ALA A 561 20.32 -2.52 -2.42
C ALA A 561 20.17 -1.00 -2.57
N PHE A 562 21.04 -0.34 -3.34
CA PHE A 562 20.93 1.10 -3.64
C PHE A 562 19.60 1.46 -4.30
N PHE A 563 19.21 0.80 -5.39
CA PHE A 563 17.97 1.14 -6.10
C PHE A 563 16.71 0.81 -5.29
N LEU A 564 16.72 -0.26 -4.48
CA LEU A 564 15.61 -0.54 -3.57
C LEU A 564 15.48 0.50 -2.44
N LEU A 565 16.60 0.96 -1.88
CA LEU A 565 16.63 2.06 -0.91
C LEU A 565 16.20 3.38 -1.53
N LEU A 566 16.62 3.65 -2.77
CA LEU A 566 16.17 4.82 -3.52
C LEU A 566 14.67 4.78 -3.79
N ALA A 567 14.12 3.61 -4.11
CA ALA A 567 12.69 3.42 -4.27
C ALA A 567 11.96 3.71 -2.95
N ALA A 568 12.44 3.20 -1.82
CA ALA A 568 11.85 3.46 -0.50
C ALA A 568 11.97 4.94 -0.10
N PHE A 569 13.09 5.60 -0.40
CA PHE A 569 13.29 7.02 -0.16
C PHE A 569 12.32 7.87 -1.01
N ALA A 570 12.24 7.60 -2.31
CA ALA A 570 11.31 8.29 -3.22
C ALA A 570 9.85 8.04 -2.81
N GLN A 571 9.50 6.81 -2.43
CA GLN A 571 8.17 6.46 -1.93
C GLN A 571 7.84 7.26 -0.66
N SER A 572 8.78 7.32 0.29
CA SER A 572 8.60 8.12 1.51
C SER A 572 8.41 9.60 1.21
N ALA A 573 9.22 10.17 0.31
CA ALA A 573 9.09 11.56 -0.11
C ALA A 573 7.75 11.83 -0.78
N LEU A 574 7.31 10.99 -1.71
CA LEU A 574 6.01 11.13 -2.39
C LEU A 574 4.85 11.03 -1.39
N THR A 575 4.86 10.07 -0.47
CA THR A 575 3.79 9.94 0.53
C THR A 575 3.76 11.12 1.50
N ILE A 576 4.92 11.62 1.95
CA ILE A 576 5.00 12.80 2.83
C ILE A 576 4.53 14.06 2.09
N LEU A 577 5.02 14.30 0.87
CA LEU A 577 4.59 15.44 0.05
C LEU A 577 3.10 15.38 -0.29
N GLY A 578 2.56 14.18 -0.52
CA GLY A 578 1.13 13.94 -0.72
C GLY A 578 0.32 14.25 0.54
N GLY A 579 0.80 13.82 1.71
CA GLY A 579 0.18 14.14 3.01
C GLY A 579 0.21 15.63 3.34
N LEU A 580 1.29 16.32 2.96
CA LEU A 580 1.44 17.78 3.06
C LEU A 580 0.70 18.55 1.96
N ARG A 581 0.04 17.85 1.02
CA ARG A 581 -0.72 18.44 -0.10
C ARG A 581 0.14 19.29 -1.04
N LEU A 582 1.42 18.97 -1.16
CA LEU A 582 2.31 19.58 -2.15
C LEU A 582 2.21 18.88 -3.51
N ILE A 583 1.78 17.61 -3.52
CA ILE A 583 1.54 16.82 -4.73
C ILE A 583 0.24 16.01 -4.58
N PRO A 584 -0.39 15.55 -5.68
CA PRO A 584 -1.57 14.69 -5.59
C PRO A 584 -1.21 13.32 -4.98
N LEU A 585 -2.18 12.72 -4.29
CA LEU A 585 -2.01 11.38 -3.71
C LEU A 585 -1.80 10.33 -4.80
N THR A 586 -0.75 9.55 -4.61
CA THR A 586 -0.26 8.57 -5.59
C THR A 586 -0.72 7.14 -5.30
N GLY A 587 -1.37 6.89 -4.16
CA GLY A 587 -1.77 5.54 -3.72
C GLY A 587 -0.64 4.72 -3.10
N LEU A 588 0.47 5.37 -2.73
CA LEU A 588 1.65 4.74 -2.14
C LEU A 588 1.66 4.91 -0.62
N GLY A 589 1.83 3.80 0.10
CA GLY A 589 2.03 3.82 1.55
C GLY A 589 3.44 4.25 1.96
N LEU A 590 3.59 4.77 3.17
CA LEU A 590 4.87 5.12 3.79
C LEU A 590 5.65 3.83 4.14
N PRO A 591 6.85 3.60 3.58
CA PRO A 591 7.66 2.43 3.89
C PRO A 591 7.94 2.30 5.40
N LEU A 592 7.97 1.06 5.89
CA LEU A 592 8.10 0.63 7.30
C LEU A 592 6.91 0.92 8.21
N PHE A 593 6.02 1.86 7.88
CA PHE A 593 4.93 2.25 8.78
C PHE A 593 3.55 1.84 8.27
N SER A 594 3.29 2.01 6.96
CA SER A 594 1.97 1.74 6.38
C SER A 594 1.62 0.26 6.29
N LEU A 595 0.33 -0.01 6.11
CA LEU A 595 -0.19 -1.35 5.90
C LEU A 595 0.24 -1.90 4.52
N GLY A 596 0.61 -3.18 4.49
CA GLY A 596 0.81 -3.98 3.28
C GLY A 596 2.25 -4.41 3.05
N ILE A 597 2.43 -5.44 2.21
CA ILE A 597 3.75 -6.00 1.84
C ILE A 597 4.67 -4.92 1.24
N SER A 598 4.09 -4.03 0.43
CA SER A 598 4.77 -2.90 -0.22
C SER A 598 5.58 -2.01 0.73
N SER A 599 5.10 -1.86 1.96
CA SER A 599 5.71 -1.00 2.97
C SER A 599 7.05 -1.54 3.49
N ALA A 600 7.22 -2.86 3.54
CA ALA A 600 8.34 -3.49 4.26
C ALA A 600 9.31 -4.23 3.33
N LEU A 601 8.81 -4.83 2.25
CA LEU A 601 9.57 -5.78 1.43
C LEU A 601 10.84 -5.15 0.82
N SER A 602 10.72 -3.97 0.18
CA SER A 602 11.86 -3.30 -0.47
C SER A 602 12.97 -2.96 0.51
N VAL A 603 12.61 -2.40 1.67
CA VAL A 603 13.57 -2.00 2.69
C VAL A 603 14.24 -3.24 3.30
N LEU A 604 13.47 -4.23 3.75
CA LEU A 604 14.02 -5.42 4.39
C LEU A 604 14.94 -6.23 3.45
N VAL A 605 14.53 -6.41 2.19
CA VAL A 605 15.37 -7.07 1.18
C VAL A 605 16.63 -6.26 0.91
N SER A 606 16.53 -4.93 0.76
CA SER A 606 17.70 -4.07 0.52
C SER A 606 18.74 -4.15 1.65
N LEU A 607 18.30 -4.16 2.90
CA LEU A 607 19.17 -4.27 4.08
C LEU A 607 19.82 -5.65 4.15
N SER A 608 19.08 -6.70 3.79
CA SER A 608 19.59 -8.08 3.75
C SER A 608 20.66 -8.23 2.68
N LEU A 609 20.41 -7.71 1.48
CA LEU A 609 21.37 -7.70 0.38
C LEU A 609 22.62 -6.89 0.74
N LEU A 610 22.46 -5.74 1.39
CA LEU A 610 23.57 -4.91 1.85
C LEU A 610 24.44 -5.64 2.88
N ALA A 611 23.83 -6.34 3.84
CA ALA A 611 24.55 -7.12 4.82
C ALA A 611 25.32 -8.28 4.17
N VAL A 612 24.71 -8.98 3.21
CA VAL A 612 25.37 -10.05 2.44
C VAL A 612 26.50 -9.52 1.56
N ALA A 613 26.33 -8.34 0.94
CA ALA A 613 27.36 -7.74 0.09
C ALA A 613 28.61 -7.31 0.87
N ARG A 614 28.47 -7.03 2.18
CA ARG A 614 29.58 -6.66 3.08
C ARG A 614 30.31 -7.85 3.71
N SER A 615 29.69 -9.03 3.77
CA SER A 615 30.31 -10.27 4.25
C SER A 615 31.25 -10.87 3.19
#